data_AF-A0A7R6WJG7-F1
#
_entry.id   AF-A0A7R6WJG7-F1
#
_cell.length_a   1.000
_cell.length_b   1.000
_cell.length_c   1.000
_cell.angle_alpha   90.00
_cell.angle_beta   90.00
_cell.angle_gamma   90.00
#
_symmetry.space_group_name_H-M   'P 1'
#
loop_
_entity.id
_entity.type
_entity.pdbx_description
1 polymer ?
#
loop_
_entity_poly.entity_id
_entity_poly.type
_entity_poly.pdbx_seq_one_letter_code
_entity_poly.pdbx_strand_id
1 'polypeptide(L)'
;MRTSCAILMGLLLIAPAAAEDAQCPEGAQLEQDIQAAPGCLAAHKLHQACAWGSSGDEFMSEAVIDKCKAGFFDRLTRKQMRLYEKRLDACGERYPVTQDGGSIQIYLSSMCDEDLAATYFKAAKGGQIVGTPRWRVPNISE
;
A
#
# COMPACT_ATOMS: atom_id res chain seq x y z
N MET A 1 53.43 -39.79 1.37
CA MET A 1 52.54 -38.89 2.15
C MET A 1 51.81 -38.00 1.15
N ARG A 2 50.51 -38.22 0.92
CA ARG A 2 49.70 -37.46 -0.04
C ARG A 2 48.64 -36.69 0.75
N THR A 3 48.74 -35.36 0.71
CA THR A 3 47.86 -34.41 1.37
C THR A 3 46.52 -34.34 0.65
N SER A 4 45.43 -34.67 1.36
CA SER A 4 44.06 -34.52 0.87
C SER A 4 43.57 -33.09 1.08
N CYS A 5 43.21 -32.40 0.01
CA CYS A 5 42.44 -31.15 0.06
C CYS A 5 40.98 -31.49 0.38
N ALA A 6 40.51 -31.12 1.57
CA ALA A 6 39.08 -31.11 1.88
C ALA A 6 38.49 -29.78 1.43
N ILE A 7 37.69 -29.80 0.34
CA ILE A 7 36.90 -28.66 -0.12
C ILE A 7 35.57 -28.71 0.63
N LEU A 8 35.39 -27.84 1.63
CA LEU A 8 34.10 -27.60 2.27
C LEU A 8 33.25 -26.71 1.34
N MET A 9 32.30 -27.32 0.62
CA MET A 9 31.18 -26.60 0.02
C MET A 9 30.18 -26.25 1.14
N GLY A 10 30.20 -24.99 1.58
CA GLY A 10 29.13 -24.44 2.40
C GLY A 10 27.90 -24.19 1.53
N LEU A 11 26.84 -24.98 1.72
CA LEU A 11 25.52 -24.68 1.17
C LEU A 11 24.98 -23.42 1.87
N LEU A 12 25.02 -22.28 1.16
CA LEU A 12 24.24 -21.10 1.51
C LEU A 12 22.76 -21.39 1.23
N LEU A 13 22.01 -21.65 2.30
CA LEU A 13 20.54 -21.70 2.25
C LEU A 13 20.02 -20.29 1.98
N ILE A 14 19.71 -20.01 0.71
CA ILE A 14 18.92 -18.84 0.33
C ILE A 14 17.47 -19.19 0.68
N ALA A 15 17.00 -18.74 1.84
CA ALA A 15 15.59 -18.85 2.18
C ALA A 15 14.79 -17.94 1.22
N PRO A 16 13.77 -18.45 0.52
CA PRO A 16 12.86 -17.60 -0.23
C PRO A 16 12.07 -16.76 0.78
N ALA A 17 12.08 -15.44 0.61
CA ALA A 17 11.11 -14.58 1.28
C ALA A 17 9.73 -14.88 0.68
N ALA A 18 9.04 -15.86 1.24
CA ALA A 18 7.62 -16.02 0.99
C ALA A 18 6.95 -14.72 1.44
N ALA A 19 6.21 -14.07 0.53
CA ALA A 19 5.26 -13.07 0.93
C ALA A 19 4.21 -13.80 1.76
N GLU A 20 4.32 -13.74 3.08
CA GLU A 20 3.19 -14.10 3.95
C GLU A 20 2.06 -13.15 3.58
N ASP A 21 0.96 -13.71 3.07
CA ASP A 21 -0.32 -13.02 3.00
C ASP A 21 -0.59 -12.50 4.41
N ALA A 22 -0.59 -11.18 4.55
CA ALA A 22 -0.79 -10.55 5.84
C ALA A 22 -2.21 -10.88 6.30
N GLN A 23 -2.33 -11.76 7.28
CA GLN A 23 -3.62 -12.11 7.86
C GLN A 23 -4.09 -10.96 8.76
N CYS A 24 -5.39 -10.62 8.69
CA CYS A 24 -5.96 -9.70 9.67
C CYS A 24 -5.78 -10.25 11.09
N PRO A 25 -5.18 -9.49 12.03
CA PRO A 25 -5.04 -9.94 13.41
C PRO A 25 -6.39 -10.27 14.04
N GLU A 26 -6.47 -11.36 14.80
CA GLU A 26 -7.68 -11.72 15.52
C GLU A 26 -8.06 -10.62 16.52
N GLY A 27 -9.33 -10.21 16.50
CA GLY A 27 -9.84 -9.16 17.38
C GLY A 27 -9.39 -7.73 17.03
N ALA A 28 -8.89 -7.50 15.81
CA ALA A 28 -8.50 -6.18 15.33
C ALA A 28 -9.64 -5.16 15.53
N GLN A 29 -9.28 -4.03 16.12
CA GLN A 29 -10.12 -2.83 16.23
C GLN A 29 -9.64 -1.89 15.12
N LEU A 30 -10.00 -2.24 13.89
CA LEU A 30 -9.31 -1.79 12.68
C LEU A 30 -9.12 -0.28 12.60
N GLU A 31 -10.14 0.50 12.91
CA GLU A 31 -10.04 1.96 12.93
C GLU A 31 -9.00 2.45 13.96
N GLN A 32 -9.08 1.97 15.20
CA GLN A 32 -8.15 2.32 16.28
C GLN A 32 -6.72 1.86 15.95
N ASP A 33 -6.59 0.67 15.38
CA ASP A 33 -5.30 0.05 15.04
C ASP A 33 -4.64 0.77 13.85
N ILE A 34 -5.40 1.23 12.84
CA ILE A 34 -4.91 2.09 11.75
C ILE A 34 -4.38 3.41 12.31
N GLN A 35 -5.10 4.03 13.26
CA GLN A 35 -4.67 5.26 13.90
C GLN A 35 -3.37 5.05 14.71
N ALA A 36 -3.30 3.96 15.48
CA ALA A 36 -2.16 3.60 16.29
C ALA A 36 -0.95 3.08 15.48
N ALA A 37 -1.14 2.69 14.23
CA ALA A 37 -0.08 2.14 13.39
C ALA A 37 1.11 3.11 13.27
N PRO A 38 2.35 2.60 13.33
CA PRO A 38 3.58 3.41 13.46
C PRO A 38 3.92 4.25 12.21
N GLY A 39 3.15 4.13 11.13
CA GLY A 39 3.31 4.93 9.92
C GLY A 39 2.43 4.45 8.77
N CYS A 40 2.48 5.19 7.65
CA CYS A 40 1.72 4.93 6.43
C CYS A 40 1.74 3.46 5.99
N LEU A 41 2.93 2.88 5.79
CA LEU A 41 3.03 1.52 5.23
C LEU A 41 2.51 0.44 6.18
N ALA A 42 2.61 0.67 7.49
CA ALA A 42 2.06 -0.25 8.48
C ALA A 42 0.53 -0.16 8.51
N ALA A 43 -0.01 1.06 8.46
CA ALA A 43 -1.45 1.31 8.41
C ALA A 43 -2.07 0.72 7.14
N HIS A 44 -1.45 0.99 5.98
CA HIS A 44 -1.86 0.44 4.68
C HIS A 44 -1.87 -1.09 4.68
N LYS A 45 -0.80 -1.72 5.15
CA LYS A 45 -0.71 -3.19 5.21
C LYS A 45 -1.78 -3.78 6.13
N LEU A 46 -2.07 -3.13 7.25
CA LEU A 46 -3.11 -3.55 8.17
C LEU A 46 -4.50 -3.43 7.52
N HIS A 47 -4.79 -2.29 6.87
CA HIS A 47 -6.08 -2.10 6.21
C HIS A 47 -6.28 -3.11 5.08
N GLN A 48 -5.29 -3.33 4.22
CA GLN A 48 -5.34 -4.36 3.18
C GLN A 48 -5.61 -5.76 3.73
N ALA A 49 -5.02 -6.10 4.87
CA ALA A 49 -5.21 -7.40 5.51
C ALA A 49 -6.62 -7.59 6.10
N CYS A 50 -7.25 -6.49 6.54
CA CYS A 50 -8.46 -6.50 7.35
C CYS A 50 -9.68 -5.87 6.67
N ALA A 51 -9.57 -5.47 5.41
CA ALA A 51 -10.61 -4.76 4.70
C ALA A 51 -11.97 -5.48 4.77
N TRP A 52 -13.04 -4.71 4.96
CA TRP A 52 -14.39 -5.22 5.10
C TRP A 52 -15.10 -5.44 3.76
N GLY A 53 -14.61 -4.85 2.67
CA GLY A 53 -15.27 -4.89 1.36
C GLY A 53 -16.54 -4.04 1.34
N SER A 54 -16.56 -2.94 2.07
CA SER A 54 -17.75 -2.10 2.26
C SER A 54 -17.42 -0.62 2.34
N SER A 55 -18.44 0.25 2.32
CA SER A 55 -18.22 1.70 2.42
C SER A 55 -17.58 2.12 3.76
N GLY A 56 -17.53 1.24 4.77
CA GLY A 56 -16.78 1.50 6.00
C GLY A 56 -15.28 1.64 5.78
N ASP A 57 -14.73 0.96 4.76
CA ASP A 57 -13.32 1.02 4.38
C ASP A 57 -12.91 2.39 3.81
N GLU A 58 -13.87 3.24 3.41
CA GLU A 58 -13.60 4.60 2.95
C GLU A 58 -12.97 5.44 4.07
N PHE A 59 -13.60 5.45 5.25
CA PHE A 59 -13.11 6.20 6.41
C PHE A 59 -11.73 5.71 6.87
N MET A 60 -11.49 4.40 6.76
CA MET A 60 -10.21 3.78 7.07
C MET A 60 -9.15 4.17 6.02
N SER A 61 -9.53 4.15 4.75
CA SER A 61 -8.67 4.58 3.65
C SER A 61 -8.27 6.04 3.79
N GLU A 62 -9.20 6.94 4.13
CA GLU A 62 -8.90 8.34 4.38
C GLU A 62 -7.82 8.51 5.47
N ALA A 63 -7.96 7.80 6.59
CA ALA A 63 -6.98 7.83 7.68
C ALA A 63 -5.59 7.34 7.23
N VAL A 64 -5.52 6.26 6.45
CA VAL A 64 -4.26 5.74 5.90
C VAL A 64 -3.67 6.75 4.90
N ILE A 65 -4.49 7.26 3.97
CA ILE A 65 -4.11 8.22 2.94
C ILE A 65 -3.51 9.47 3.57
N ASP A 66 -4.12 10.03 4.61
CA ASP A 66 -3.61 11.21 5.31
C ASP A 66 -2.25 10.93 5.97
N LYS A 67 -2.13 9.78 6.64
CA LYS A 67 -0.86 9.33 7.23
C LYS A 67 0.23 9.16 6.16
N CYS A 68 -0.13 8.71 4.96
CA CYS A 68 0.78 8.62 3.81
C CYS A 68 1.13 9.99 3.23
N LYS A 69 0.15 10.86 2.99
CA LYS A 69 0.36 12.19 2.39
C LYS A 69 1.28 13.07 3.25
N ALA A 70 1.20 12.97 4.58
CA ALA A 70 2.11 13.66 5.49
C ALA A 70 3.61 13.41 5.20
N GLY A 71 3.94 12.26 4.57
CA GLY A 71 5.32 11.93 4.22
C GLY A 71 5.82 12.48 2.89
N PHE A 72 4.97 12.93 1.96
CA PHE A 72 5.41 13.28 0.61
C PHE A 72 4.65 14.44 -0.07
N PHE A 73 3.40 14.71 0.32
CA PHE A 73 2.46 15.46 -0.50
C PHE A 73 2.89 16.92 -0.72
N ASP A 74 3.26 17.61 0.36
CA ASP A 74 3.71 19.03 0.31
C ASP A 74 5.06 19.21 -0.41
N ARG A 75 5.76 18.12 -0.70
CA ARG A 75 7.09 18.12 -1.33
C ARG A 75 7.02 17.71 -2.80
N LEU A 76 5.82 17.45 -3.32
CA LEU A 76 5.64 17.18 -4.74
C LEU A 76 5.90 18.43 -5.58
N THR A 77 6.68 18.28 -6.64
CA THR A 77 6.73 19.27 -7.71
C THR A 77 5.37 19.35 -8.41
N ARG A 78 5.09 20.47 -9.08
CA ARG A 78 3.87 20.62 -9.91
C ARG A 78 3.65 19.48 -10.91
N LYS A 79 4.73 18.94 -11.50
CA LYS A 79 4.65 17.81 -12.44
C LYS A 79 4.27 16.51 -11.72
N GLN A 80 4.81 16.27 -10.54
CA GLN A 80 4.48 15.09 -9.74
C GLN A 80 3.06 15.16 -9.20
N MET A 81 2.59 16.34 -8.77
CA MET A 81 1.22 16.56 -8.32
C MET A 81 0.21 16.24 -9.42
N ARG A 82 0.38 16.83 -10.62
CA ARG A 82 -0.49 16.53 -11.77
C ARG A 82 -0.55 15.05 -12.13
N LEU A 83 0.57 14.33 -11.97
CA LEU A 83 0.60 12.90 -12.23
C LEU A 83 -0.03 12.08 -11.10
N TYR A 84 0.04 12.54 -9.86
CA TYR A 84 -0.68 11.94 -8.74
C TYR A 84 -2.19 12.12 -8.91
N GLU A 85 -2.66 13.32 -9.21
CA GLU A 85 -4.07 13.62 -9.54
C GLU A 85 -4.59 12.76 -10.69
N LYS A 86 -3.86 12.70 -11.81
CA LYS A 86 -4.21 11.84 -12.95
C LYS A 86 -4.34 10.35 -12.55
N ARG A 87 -3.60 9.90 -11.54
CA ARG A 87 -3.65 8.51 -11.07
C ARG A 87 -4.83 8.27 -10.13
N LEU A 88 -5.24 9.26 -9.34
CA LEU A 88 -6.51 9.24 -8.61
C LEU A 88 -7.68 9.19 -9.60
N ASP A 89 -7.65 10.01 -10.66
CA ASP A 89 -8.68 9.95 -11.72
C ASP A 89 -8.78 8.54 -12.33
N ALA A 90 -7.65 7.87 -12.55
CA ALA A 90 -7.62 6.50 -13.05
C ALA A 90 -8.22 5.47 -12.08
N CYS A 91 -8.17 5.71 -10.76
CA CYS A 91 -8.92 4.92 -9.78
C CYS A 91 -10.43 5.11 -9.96
N GLY A 92 -10.89 6.36 -10.08
CA GLY A 92 -12.31 6.68 -10.32
C GLY A 92 -12.84 6.15 -11.66
N GLU A 93 -12.01 6.13 -12.71
CA GLU A 93 -12.36 5.51 -14.00
C GLU A 93 -12.48 3.98 -13.90
N ARG A 94 -11.63 3.32 -13.11
CA ARG A 94 -11.62 1.86 -12.95
C ARG A 94 -12.72 1.35 -12.02
N TYR A 95 -13.01 2.12 -10.97
CA TYR A 95 -13.95 1.80 -9.89
C TYR A 95 -14.94 2.96 -9.72
N PRO A 96 -15.88 3.14 -10.67
CA PRO A 96 -16.79 4.27 -10.65
C PRO A 96 -17.80 4.14 -9.51
N VAL A 97 -17.79 5.11 -8.60
CA VAL A 97 -18.80 5.24 -7.55
C VAL A 97 -20.08 5.81 -8.15
N THR A 98 -21.10 4.96 -8.29
CA THR A 98 -22.43 5.32 -8.82
C THR A 98 -23.52 4.97 -7.80
N GLN A 99 -24.72 5.53 -7.96
CA GLN A 99 -25.86 5.23 -7.08
C GLN A 99 -26.19 3.73 -7.04
N ASP A 100 -26.02 3.02 -8.16
CA ASP A 100 -26.32 1.59 -8.27
C ASP A 100 -25.14 0.69 -7.85
N GLY A 101 -23.93 1.25 -7.76
CA GLY A 101 -22.71 0.50 -7.43
C GLY A 101 -22.61 0.05 -5.98
N GLY A 102 -23.36 0.68 -5.08
CA GLY A 102 -23.42 0.32 -3.67
C GLY A 102 -22.09 0.50 -2.92
N SER A 103 -22.02 -0.10 -1.72
CA SER A 103 -20.91 0.03 -0.78
C SER A 103 -19.59 -0.53 -1.31
N ILE A 104 -19.65 -1.56 -2.17
CA ILE A 104 -18.45 -2.21 -2.69
C ILE A 104 -17.66 -1.28 -3.62
N GLN A 105 -18.31 -0.46 -4.45
CA GLN A 105 -17.61 0.46 -5.34
C GLN A 105 -16.88 1.56 -4.57
N ILE A 106 -17.46 2.02 -3.46
CA ILE A 106 -16.82 2.97 -2.55
C ILE A 106 -15.53 2.37 -1.96
N TYR A 107 -15.61 1.11 -1.49
CA TYR A 107 -14.44 0.37 -1.02
C TYR A 107 -13.36 0.22 -2.12
N LEU A 108 -13.73 -0.24 -3.32
CA LEU A 108 -12.76 -0.46 -4.39
C LEU A 108 -12.06 0.83 -4.81
N SER A 109 -12.81 1.93 -4.89
CA SER A 109 -12.28 3.26 -5.24
C SER A 109 -11.33 3.77 -4.15
N SER A 110 -11.74 3.74 -2.89
CA SER A 110 -10.94 4.23 -1.76
C SER A 110 -9.65 3.42 -1.53
N MET A 111 -9.70 2.09 -1.64
CA MET A 111 -8.50 1.24 -1.56
C MET A 111 -7.50 1.47 -2.70
N CYS A 112 -8.00 1.83 -3.89
CA CYS A 112 -7.14 2.19 -5.01
C CYS A 112 -6.36 3.49 -4.74
N ASP A 113 -7.05 4.50 -4.21
CA ASP A 113 -6.43 5.77 -3.83
C ASP A 113 -5.43 5.58 -2.67
N GLU A 114 -5.74 4.69 -1.74
CA GLU A 114 -4.85 4.31 -0.64
C GLU A 114 -3.55 3.67 -1.15
N ASP A 115 -3.63 2.66 -2.02
CA ASP A 115 -2.45 2.01 -2.61
C ASP A 115 -1.56 3.00 -3.36
N LEU A 116 -2.16 3.96 -4.06
CA LEU A 116 -1.43 5.04 -4.71
C LEU A 116 -0.69 5.91 -3.69
N ALA A 117 -1.35 6.32 -2.60
CA ALA A 117 -0.74 7.12 -1.54
C ALA A 117 0.42 6.37 -0.86
N ALA A 118 0.23 5.09 -0.53
CA ALA A 118 1.26 4.22 0.04
C ALA A 118 2.45 4.03 -0.91
N THR A 119 2.19 3.89 -2.20
CA THR A 119 3.23 3.80 -3.24
C THR A 119 4.06 5.08 -3.32
N TYR A 120 3.43 6.26 -3.27
CA TYR A 120 4.14 7.54 -3.27
C TYR A 120 4.95 7.75 -1.99
N PHE A 121 4.38 7.41 -0.84
CA PHE A 121 5.09 7.44 0.44
C PHE A 121 6.35 6.55 0.40
N LYS A 122 6.21 5.31 -0.08
CA LYS A 122 7.35 4.37 -0.22
C LYS A 122 8.45 4.92 -1.15
N ALA A 123 8.07 5.67 -2.18
CA ALA A 123 9.01 6.29 -3.10
C ALA A 123 9.69 7.55 -2.55
N ALA A 124 9.11 8.18 -1.51
CA ALA A 124 9.63 9.39 -0.91
C ALA A 124 10.75 9.06 0.09
N LYS A 125 12.02 9.24 -0.32
CA LYS A 125 13.17 9.11 0.59
C LYS A 125 13.40 10.44 1.30
N GLY A 126 13.28 10.45 2.64
CA GLY A 126 13.39 11.69 3.41
C GLY A 126 12.36 12.74 2.98
N GLY A 127 11.19 12.29 2.50
CA GLY A 127 10.09 13.10 2.00
C GLY A 127 10.26 13.67 0.59
N GLN A 128 11.36 13.40 -0.12
CA GLN A 128 11.50 13.78 -1.52
C GLN A 128 11.33 12.58 -2.44
N ILE A 129 10.55 12.75 -3.51
CA ILE A 129 10.41 11.76 -4.57
C ILE A 129 11.45 12.08 -5.65
N VAL A 130 12.54 11.31 -5.69
CA VAL A 130 13.66 11.47 -6.65
C VAL A 130 13.23 11.14 -8.08
N GLY A 131 12.19 10.31 -8.25
CA GLY A 131 11.52 10.04 -9.52
C GLY A 131 10.14 9.49 -9.28
N THR A 132 9.16 9.85 -10.12
CA THR A 132 7.77 9.41 -9.92
C THR A 132 7.70 7.89 -9.90
N PRO A 133 7.14 7.26 -8.86
CA PRO A 133 7.06 5.80 -8.80
C PRO A 133 6.28 5.25 -9.99
N ARG A 134 6.70 4.09 -10.48
CA ARG A 134 5.87 3.27 -11.35
C ARG A 134 4.70 2.78 -10.51
N TRP A 135 3.50 3.08 -10.98
CA TRP A 135 2.25 2.67 -10.36
C TRP A 135 1.25 2.38 -11.48
N ARG A 136 0.44 1.36 -11.27
CA ARG A 136 -0.70 1.00 -12.11
C ARG A 136 -1.86 0.80 -11.18
N VAL A 137 -3.06 1.12 -11.66
CA VAL A 137 -4.30 0.88 -10.94
C VAL A 137 -4.32 -0.58 -10.47
N PRO A 138 -4.38 -0.83 -9.15
CA PRO A 138 -4.38 -2.19 -8.61
C PRO A 138 -5.68 -2.91 -8.99
N ASN A 139 -5.63 -4.25 -8.98
CA ASN A 139 -6.84 -5.05 -9.03
C ASN A 139 -7.24 -5.39 -7.58
N ILE A 140 -8.13 -4.60 -7.01
CA ILE A 140 -8.68 -4.82 -5.67
C ILE A 140 -9.72 -5.94 -5.73
N SER A 141 -9.63 -6.89 -4.80
CA SER A 141 -10.59 -7.99 -4.67
C SER A 141 -11.89 -7.49 -4.06
N GLU A 142 -13.00 -7.93 -4.63
CA GLU A 142 -14.37 -7.75 -4.09
C GLU A 142 -14.66 -8.71 -2.93
#